data_AF-A0A7M3WTU6-F1
#
_entry.id   AF-A0A7M3WTU6-F1
#
_cell.length_a   1.000
_cell.length_b   1.000
_cell.length_c   1.000
_cell.angle_alpha   90.00
_cell.angle_beta   90.00
_cell.angle_gamma   90.00
#
_symmetry.space_group_name_H-M   'P 1'
#
loop_
_entity.id
_entity.type
_entity.pdbx_description
1 polymer ?
#
loop_
_entity_poly.entity_id
_entity_poly.type
_entity_poly.pdbx_seq_one_letter_code
_entity_poly.pdbx_strand_id
1 'polypeptide(L)'
;MGAGGDAPPLRLQDVVMLVGLSLLVGSIVMLAWDDPVALNTEEAVSGNARLGQGATVEVTYSVEQTSIVTFRFQMEGQDEVLITEAVAAGDGGTQTFEVPERGAVSWSISISEGTGEVDVDLNRGVLSLAWPPLLGAALVGYAVVLSLKAKAADADDDAGMDAELLTEP
;
A
#
# COMPACT_ATOMS: atom_id res chain seq x y z
N MET A 1 -27.46 26.27 33.23
CA MET A 1 -27.94 25.07 32.51
C MET A 1 -26.82 24.58 31.62
N GLY A 2 -25.95 23.71 32.17
CA GLY A 2 -24.88 23.07 31.41
C GLY A 2 -25.36 21.70 30.99
N ALA A 3 -25.64 21.52 29.70
CA ALA A 3 -25.92 20.24 29.09
C ALA A 3 -24.61 19.43 28.98
N GLY A 4 -24.10 18.96 30.12
CA GLY A 4 -22.99 18.01 30.18
C GLY A 4 -23.56 16.61 30.33
N GLY A 5 -24.24 16.11 29.30
CA GLY A 5 -24.50 14.68 29.19
C GLY A 5 -23.17 14.01 28.96
N ASP A 6 -22.66 13.32 29.99
CA ASP A 6 -21.45 12.53 29.90
C ASP A 6 -21.65 11.51 28.76
N ALA A 7 -20.86 11.62 27.70
CA ALA A 7 -21.01 10.76 26.54
C ALA A 7 -20.79 9.30 27.01
N PRO A 8 -21.64 8.35 26.58
CA PRO A 8 -21.46 6.95 26.96
C PRO A 8 -20.02 6.50 26.67
N PRO A 9 -19.35 5.80 27.60
CA PRO A 9 -17.97 5.39 27.42
C PRO A 9 -17.85 4.56 26.15
N LEU A 10 -16.96 4.98 25.25
CA LEU A 10 -16.70 4.29 23.99
C LEU A 10 -16.36 2.83 24.28
N ARG A 11 -17.12 1.90 23.70
CA ARG A 11 -16.83 0.47 23.83
C ARG A 11 -15.52 0.20 23.09
N LEU A 12 -14.59 -0.48 23.74
CA LEU A 12 -13.27 -0.81 23.18
C LEU A 12 -13.37 -1.50 21.80
N GLN A 13 -14.44 -2.29 21.58
CA GLN A 13 -14.74 -2.91 20.29
C GLN A 13 -14.88 -1.90 19.14
N ASP A 14 -15.50 -0.74 19.38
CA ASP A 14 -15.83 0.24 18.34
C ASP A 14 -14.55 0.97 17.91
N VAL A 15 -13.67 1.23 18.88
CA VAL A 15 -12.34 1.80 18.63
C VAL A 15 -11.48 0.83 17.82
N VAL A 16 -11.43 -0.45 18.21
CA VAL A 16 -10.65 -1.46 17.48
C VAL A 16 -11.19 -1.67 16.07
N MET A 17 -12.52 -1.66 15.89
CA MET A 17 -13.16 -1.75 14.58
C MET A 17 -12.78 -0.56 13.68
N LEU A 18 -12.83 0.66 14.21
CA LEU A 18 -12.50 1.87 13.47
C LEU A 18 -11.02 1.92 13.06
N VAL A 19 -10.11 1.50 13.96
CA VAL A 19 -8.68 1.37 13.64
C VAL A 19 -8.44 0.29 12.60
N GLY A 20 -9.07 -0.88 12.74
CA GLY A 20 -8.95 -1.97 11.76
C GLY A 20 -9.46 -1.58 10.38
N LEU A 21 -10.63 -0.93 10.31
CA LEU A 21 -11.25 -0.48 9.06
C LEU A 21 -10.41 0.61 8.38
N SER A 22 -9.95 1.61 9.13
CA SER A 22 -9.11 2.68 8.58
C SER A 22 -7.79 2.16 8.03
N LEU A 23 -7.16 1.20 8.74
CA LEU A 23 -5.94 0.57 8.27
C LEU A 23 -6.19 -0.29 7.02
N LEU A 24 -7.28 -1.07 7.00
CA LEU A 24 -7.65 -1.89 5.85
C LEU A 24 -7.92 -1.02 4.61
N VAL A 25 -8.81 -0.03 4.71
CA VAL A 25 -9.17 0.85 3.59
C VAL A 25 -7.98 1.68 3.16
N GLY A 26 -7.26 2.28 4.11
CA GLY A 26 -6.08 3.08 3.81
C GLY A 26 -5.00 2.27 3.09
N SER A 27 -4.78 1.02 3.50
CA SER A 27 -3.84 0.13 2.80
C SER A 27 -4.27 -0.18 1.39
N ILE A 28 -5.53 -0.52 1.14
CA ILE A 28 -6.03 -0.81 -0.22
C ILE A 28 -5.84 0.41 -1.12
N VAL A 29 -6.16 1.60 -0.62
CA VAL A 29 -5.94 2.85 -1.37
C VAL A 29 -4.46 3.04 -1.67
N MET A 30 -3.57 2.85 -0.70
CA MET A 30 -2.11 2.96 -0.93
C MET A 30 -1.57 1.90 -1.90
N LEU A 31 -2.13 0.70 -1.92
CA LEU A 31 -1.74 -0.34 -2.87
C LEU A 31 -2.27 -0.07 -4.30
N ALA A 32 -3.39 0.64 -4.42
CA ALA A 32 -4.01 0.98 -5.70
C ALA A 32 -3.59 2.37 -6.21
N TRP A 33 -2.89 3.15 -5.38
CA TRP A 33 -2.41 4.47 -5.76
C TRP A 33 -1.11 4.31 -6.53
N ASP A 34 -1.24 4.36 -7.84
CA ASP A 34 -0.16 4.37 -8.79
C ASP A 34 -0.34 5.62 -9.66
N ASP A 35 0.62 6.55 -9.60
CA ASP A 35 0.55 7.85 -10.28
C ASP A 35 1.85 8.08 -11.07
N PRO A 36 1.79 8.04 -12.41
CA PRO A 36 2.97 8.20 -13.25
C PRO A 36 3.66 9.55 -13.03
N VAL A 37 4.98 9.54 -13.10
CA VAL A 37 5.81 10.73 -13.02
C VAL A 37 6.08 11.27 -14.42
N ALA A 38 5.88 12.57 -14.63
CA ALA A 38 6.16 13.21 -15.91
C ALA A 38 7.67 13.15 -16.26
N LEU A 39 7.97 12.69 -17.47
CA LEU A 39 9.29 12.75 -18.11
C LEU A 39 9.41 13.98 -18.99
N ASN A 40 10.58 14.61 -18.94
CA ASN A 40 10.96 15.70 -19.83
C ASN A 40 12.46 15.63 -20.17
N THR A 41 12.92 16.48 -21.08
CA THR A 41 14.32 16.50 -21.54
C THR A 41 15.28 17.20 -20.59
N GLU A 42 14.77 18.01 -19.65
CA GLU A 42 15.58 18.84 -18.76
C GLU A 42 16.00 18.07 -17.50
N GLU A 43 15.14 17.18 -17.01
CA GLU A 43 15.34 16.44 -15.76
C GLU A 43 15.05 14.95 -15.92
N ALA A 44 16.00 14.14 -15.42
CA ALA A 44 15.82 12.70 -15.34
C ALA A 44 15.02 12.32 -14.10
N VAL A 45 14.07 11.40 -14.25
CA VAL A 45 13.36 10.80 -13.11
C VAL A 45 14.29 9.79 -12.47
N SER A 46 14.68 10.04 -11.23
CA SER A 46 15.63 9.20 -10.50
C SER A 46 15.13 8.82 -9.12
N GLY A 47 15.60 7.69 -8.64
CA GLY A 47 15.22 7.18 -7.33
C GLY A 47 16.24 6.18 -6.80
N ASN A 48 16.10 5.86 -5.51
CA ASN A 48 16.86 4.79 -4.89
C ASN A 48 15.99 4.01 -3.91
N ALA A 49 16.32 2.74 -3.73
CA ALA A 49 15.66 1.88 -2.77
C ALA A 49 16.64 0.83 -2.23
N ARG A 50 16.31 0.24 -1.08
CA ARG A 50 16.93 -1.01 -0.64
C ARG A 50 15.96 -2.15 -0.89
N LEU A 51 16.41 -3.13 -1.67
CA LEU A 51 15.59 -4.26 -2.11
C LEU A 51 16.18 -5.58 -1.59
N GLY A 52 15.29 -6.55 -1.39
CA GLY A 52 15.64 -7.90 -1.01
C GLY A 52 16.10 -8.72 -2.21
N GLN A 53 16.72 -9.88 -1.94
CA GLN A 53 16.99 -10.87 -2.96
C GLN A 53 15.69 -11.35 -3.61
N GLY A 54 15.67 -11.43 -4.94
CA GLY A 54 14.51 -11.85 -5.74
C GLY A 54 13.46 -10.76 -5.95
N ALA A 55 13.73 -9.52 -5.53
CA ALA A 55 12.90 -8.37 -5.89
C ALA A 55 13.12 -8.00 -7.36
N THR A 56 12.15 -7.29 -7.94
CA THR A 56 12.27 -6.72 -9.28
C THR A 56 11.91 -5.24 -9.26
N VAL A 57 12.56 -4.47 -10.13
CA VAL A 57 12.18 -3.09 -10.44
C VAL A 57 11.60 -3.09 -11.84
N GLU A 58 10.34 -2.72 -11.95
CA GLU A 58 9.61 -2.64 -13.21
C GLU A 58 9.43 -1.17 -13.55
N VAL A 59 9.84 -0.77 -14.75
CA VAL A 59 9.75 0.60 -15.23
C VAL A 59 8.86 0.60 -16.45
N THR A 60 7.67 1.17 -16.32
CA THR A 60 6.72 1.35 -17.42
C THR A 60 6.78 2.79 -17.88
N TYR A 61 6.93 3.02 -19.17
CA TYR A 61 7.12 4.36 -19.70
C TYR A 61 6.35 4.56 -21.01
N SER A 62 6.01 5.81 -21.29
CA SER A 62 5.42 6.25 -22.56
C SER A 62 6.01 7.59 -22.98
N VAL A 63 6.10 7.82 -24.28
CA VAL A 63 6.62 9.08 -24.84
C VAL A 63 5.63 9.69 -25.83
N GLU A 64 5.47 11.00 -25.78
CA GLU A 64 4.57 11.71 -26.69
C GLU A 64 5.20 11.94 -28.07
N GLN A 65 6.53 11.94 -28.14
CA GLN A 65 7.31 12.25 -29.34
C GLN A 65 8.37 11.17 -29.56
N THR A 66 8.75 10.96 -30.83
CA THR A 66 9.79 10.01 -31.18
C THR A 66 11.10 10.44 -30.51
N SER A 67 11.57 9.63 -29.57
CA SER A 67 12.68 10.00 -28.70
C SER A 67 13.51 8.78 -28.33
N ILE A 68 14.67 9.04 -27.75
CA ILE A 68 15.53 8.01 -27.18
C ILE A 68 15.33 8.01 -25.67
N VAL A 69 14.87 6.89 -25.15
CA VAL A 69 14.73 6.67 -23.70
C VAL A 69 16.00 5.98 -23.20
N THR A 70 16.59 6.54 -22.15
CA THR A 70 17.79 6.01 -21.52
C THR A 70 17.49 5.60 -20.09
N PHE A 71 17.71 4.32 -19.80
CA PHE A 71 17.61 3.72 -18.47
C PHE A 71 19.00 3.51 -17.92
N ARG A 72 19.25 4.07 -16.75
CA ARG A 72 20.46 3.84 -15.97
C ARG A 72 20.04 3.14 -14.69
N PHE A 73 20.52 1.92 -14.50
CA PHE A 73 20.24 1.12 -13.31
C PHE A 73 21.55 0.71 -12.66
N GLN A 74 21.69 0.92 -11.36
CA GLN A 74 22.89 0.60 -10.61
C GLN A 74 22.53 -0.13 -9.33
N MET A 75 23.28 -1.18 -9.02
CA MET A 75 23.16 -1.94 -7.79
C MET A 75 24.46 -1.89 -7.00
N GLU A 76 24.34 -1.87 -5.67
CA GLU A 76 25.48 -1.88 -4.76
C GLU A 76 26.39 -3.10 -5.04
N GLY A 77 27.65 -2.82 -5.38
CA GLY A 77 28.64 -3.87 -5.66
C GLY A 77 28.58 -4.48 -7.07
N GLN A 78 27.72 -3.97 -7.95
CA GLN A 78 27.64 -4.39 -9.35
C GLN A 78 27.89 -3.21 -10.30
N ASP A 79 28.23 -3.54 -11.55
CA ASP A 79 28.41 -2.54 -12.60
C ASP A 79 27.07 -1.89 -12.99
N GLU A 80 27.15 -0.64 -13.41
CA GLU A 80 25.99 0.10 -13.92
C GLU A 80 25.48 -0.53 -15.23
N VAL A 81 24.18 -0.75 -15.30
CA VAL A 81 23.47 -1.19 -16.49
C VAL A 81 22.88 0.03 -17.18
N LEU A 82 23.32 0.28 -18.41
CA LEU A 82 22.81 1.36 -19.26
C LEU A 82 22.09 0.76 -20.46
N ILE A 83 20.80 1.06 -20.59
CA ILE A 83 19.96 0.64 -21.72
C ILE A 83 19.46 1.89 -22.42
N THR A 84 19.52 1.89 -23.74
CA THR A 84 19.05 3.00 -24.58
C THR A 84 18.19 2.44 -25.69
N GLU A 85 16.97 2.96 -25.81
CA GLU A 85 15.98 2.50 -26.77
C GLU A 85 15.38 3.67 -27.54
N ALA A 86 15.17 3.50 -28.84
CA ALA A 86 14.47 4.47 -29.67
C ALA A 86 12.98 4.12 -29.71
N VAL A 87 12.14 5.06 -29.30
CA VAL A 87 10.71 4.84 -29.07
C VAL A 87 9.94 5.81 -29.96
N ALA A 88 8.91 5.30 -30.64
CA ALA A 88 8.09 6.11 -31.54
C ALA A 88 7.15 7.04 -30.76
N ALA A 89 6.73 8.14 -31.38
CA ALA A 89 5.74 9.05 -30.82
C ALA A 89 4.43 8.33 -30.46
N GLY A 90 3.96 8.51 -29.21
CA GLY A 90 2.76 7.90 -28.68
C GLY A 90 2.91 6.43 -28.28
N ASP A 91 4.14 5.89 -28.33
CA ASP A 91 4.44 4.52 -27.94
C ASP A 91 5.09 4.45 -26.55
N GLY A 92 5.22 3.24 -26.03
CA GLY A 92 5.78 2.99 -24.71
C GLY A 92 6.29 1.57 -24.55
N GLY A 93 6.80 1.27 -23.37
CA GLY A 93 7.36 -0.03 -23.08
C GLY A 93 7.49 -0.28 -21.59
N THR A 94 7.91 -1.51 -21.27
CA THR A 94 8.18 -1.95 -19.90
C THR A 94 9.57 -2.55 -19.84
N GLN A 95 10.40 -2.05 -18.95
CA GLN A 95 11.74 -2.55 -18.68
C GLN A 95 11.80 -3.13 -17.26
N THR A 96 12.19 -4.38 -17.13
CA THR A 96 12.33 -5.05 -15.84
C THR A 96 13.81 -5.25 -15.49
N PHE A 97 14.17 -4.96 -14.24
CA PHE A 97 15.48 -5.21 -13.66
C PHE A 97 15.35 -6.16 -12.47
N GLU A 98 16.05 -7.29 -12.52
CA GLU A 98 16.07 -8.27 -11.43
C GLU A 98 17.12 -7.91 -10.37
N VAL A 99 16.78 -8.16 -9.10
CA VAL A 99 17.67 -7.94 -7.95
C VAL A 99 18.13 -9.30 -7.39
N PRO A 100 19.25 -9.86 -7.89
CA PRO A 100 19.70 -11.20 -7.51
C PRO A 100 20.21 -11.25 -6.07
N GLU A 101 20.73 -10.13 -5.55
CA GLU A 101 21.28 -10.01 -4.21
C GLU A 101 20.65 -8.84 -3.46
N ARG A 102 20.52 -8.98 -2.14
CA ARG A 102 19.99 -7.90 -1.30
C ARG A 102 20.98 -6.73 -1.31
N GLY A 103 20.52 -5.53 -1.66
CA GLY A 103 21.38 -4.35 -1.71
C GLY A 103 20.63 -3.04 -1.91
N ALA A 104 21.36 -1.93 -1.91
CA ALA A 104 20.86 -0.67 -2.43
C ALA A 104 20.83 -0.71 -3.97
N VAL A 105 19.74 -0.21 -4.55
CA VAL A 105 19.59 0.01 -5.99
C VAL A 105 19.28 1.48 -6.24
N SER A 106 19.74 2.01 -7.37
CA SER A 106 19.39 3.34 -7.86
C SER A 106 19.07 3.28 -9.34
N TRP A 107 18.12 4.10 -9.76
CA TRP A 107 17.71 4.20 -11.15
C TRP A 107 17.61 5.66 -11.58
N SER A 108 17.79 5.89 -12.88
CA SER A 108 17.57 7.17 -13.53
C SER A 108 17.05 6.93 -14.95
N ILE A 109 15.93 7.56 -15.29
CA ILE A 109 15.28 7.48 -16.60
C ILE A 109 15.26 8.88 -17.21
N SER A 110 15.72 9.01 -18.45
CA SER A 110 15.73 10.27 -19.18
C SER A 110 15.31 10.07 -20.63
N ILE A 111 14.68 11.09 -21.21
CA ILE A 111 14.30 11.12 -22.62
C ILE A 111 15.11 12.17 -23.37
N SER A 112 15.44 11.90 -24.63
CA SER A 112 16.23 12.83 -25.45
C SER A 112 15.41 13.99 -26.01
N GLU A 113 14.13 13.76 -26.30
CA GLU A 113 13.24 14.72 -26.94
C GLU A 113 11.80 14.61 -26.40
N GLY A 114 11.12 15.74 -26.30
CA GLY A 114 9.70 15.80 -25.96
C GLY A 114 9.37 15.60 -24.48
N THR A 115 8.17 15.06 -24.25
CA THR A 115 7.59 14.75 -22.93
C THR A 115 7.09 13.32 -22.92
N GLY A 116 6.88 12.78 -21.73
CA GLY A 116 6.34 11.45 -21.53
C GLY A 116 5.93 11.23 -20.09
N GLU A 117 5.63 9.99 -19.75
CA GLU A 117 5.31 9.57 -18.39
C GLU A 117 6.10 8.30 -18.08
N VAL A 118 6.59 8.17 -16.85
CA VAL A 118 7.22 6.97 -16.33
C VAL A 118 6.62 6.61 -15.00
N ASP A 119 6.30 5.34 -14.84
CA ASP A 119 5.99 4.74 -13.57
C ASP A 119 7.09 3.72 -13.20
N VAL A 120 7.46 3.70 -11.92
CA VAL A 120 8.51 2.83 -11.38
C VAL A 120 7.97 2.03 -10.22
N ASP A 121 7.71 0.76 -10.51
CA ASP A 121 7.17 -0.21 -9.59
C ASP A 121 8.28 -1.03 -8.92
N LEU A 122 8.26 -1.05 -7.58
CA LEU A 122 9.20 -1.80 -6.76
C LEU A 122 8.54 -3.07 -6.23
N ASN A 123 8.69 -4.18 -6.97
CA ASN A 123 8.16 -5.46 -6.52
C ASN A 123 9.08 -6.09 -5.47
N ARG A 124 8.75 -5.84 -4.20
CA ARG A 124 9.46 -6.36 -3.01
C ARG A 124 9.02 -7.78 -2.61
N GLY A 125 8.23 -8.45 -3.45
CA GLY A 125 7.60 -9.73 -3.16
C GLY A 125 6.29 -9.59 -2.37
N VAL A 126 5.37 -10.52 -2.63
CA VAL A 126 3.96 -10.53 -2.17
C VAL A 126 3.81 -10.36 -0.64
N LEU A 127 4.80 -10.79 0.15
CA LEU A 127 4.73 -10.75 1.61
C LEU A 127 4.93 -9.35 2.21
N SER A 128 5.64 -8.44 1.53
CA SER A 128 5.91 -7.09 2.06
C SER A 128 4.69 -6.18 1.97
N LEU A 129 3.92 -6.28 0.88
CA LEU A 129 2.80 -5.38 0.60
C LEU A 129 1.48 -5.84 1.23
N ALA A 130 1.37 -7.13 1.57
CA ALA A 130 0.15 -7.70 2.14
C ALA A 130 -0.01 -7.46 3.66
N TRP A 131 1.04 -7.06 4.38
CA TRP A 131 0.96 -6.98 5.84
C TRP A 131 -0.04 -5.94 6.36
N PRO A 132 -0.08 -4.70 5.84
CA PRO A 132 -1.07 -3.72 6.27
C PRO A 132 -2.53 -4.20 6.08
N PRO A 133 -2.99 -4.64 4.89
CA PRO A 133 -4.38 -5.10 4.76
C PRO A 133 -4.69 -6.32 5.63
N LEU A 134 -3.72 -7.24 5.81
CA LEU A 134 -3.89 -8.41 6.69
C LEU A 134 -4.08 -8.01 8.16
N LEU A 135 -3.29 -7.06 8.67
CA LEU A 135 -3.45 -6.54 10.03
C LEU A 135 -4.80 -5.83 10.20
N GLY A 136 -5.21 -5.02 9.22
CA GLY A 136 -6.49 -4.33 9.23
C GLY A 136 -7.65 -5.33 9.31
N ALA A 137 -7.63 -6.36 8.46
CA ALA A 137 -8.62 -7.43 8.46
C ALA A 137 -8.66 -8.21 9.78
N ALA A 138 -7.50 -8.50 10.37
CA ALA A 138 -7.40 -9.18 11.66
C ALA A 138 -8.02 -8.36 12.79
N LEU A 139 -7.78 -7.05 12.83
CA LEU A 139 -8.38 -6.14 13.82
C LEU A 139 -9.90 -6.03 13.66
N VAL A 140 -10.39 -5.91 12.42
CA VAL A 140 -11.83 -5.93 12.14
C VAL A 140 -12.45 -7.25 12.59
N GLY A 141 -11.84 -8.39 12.25
CA GLY A 141 -12.32 -9.71 12.67
C GLY A 141 -12.36 -9.86 14.19
N TYR A 142 -11.34 -9.37 14.89
CA TYR A 142 -11.29 -9.39 16.35
C TYR A 142 -12.39 -8.51 16.98
N ALA A 143 -12.63 -7.31 16.44
CA ALA A 143 -13.71 -6.45 16.90
C ALA A 143 -15.09 -7.10 16.73
N VAL A 144 -15.33 -7.78 15.60
CA VAL A 144 -16.58 -8.53 15.36
C VAL A 144 -16.76 -9.64 16.39
N VAL A 145 -15.71 -10.39 16.72
CA VAL A 145 -15.76 -11.43 17.76
C VAL A 145 -16.08 -10.82 19.13
N LEU A 146 -15.50 -9.67 19.48
CA LEU A 146 -15.83 -8.96 20.72
C LEU A 146 -17.30 -8.53 20.75
N SER A 147 -17.82 -8.00 19.65
CA SER A 147 -19.23 -7.58 19.55
C SER A 147 -20.19 -8.76 19.68
N LEU A 148 -19.86 -9.91 19.11
CA LEU A 148 -20.67 -11.13 19.28
C LEU A 148 -20.64 -11.64 20.72
N LYS A 149 -19.47 -11.62 21.38
CA LYS A 149 -19.35 -12.00 22.80
C LYS A 149 -20.09 -11.05 23.73
N ALA A 150 -19.99 -9.75 23.50
CA ALA A 150 -20.73 -8.74 24.27
C ALA A 150 -22.24 -8.94 24.10
N LYS A 151 -22.71 -9.15 22.86
CA LYS A 151 -24.12 -9.42 22.57
C LYS A 151 -24.64 -10.71 23.21
N ALA A 152 -23.81 -11.75 23.28
CA ALA A 152 -24.16 -13.00 23.95
C ALA A 152 -24.23 -12.83 25.48
N ALA A 153 -23.29 -12.08 26.06
CA ALA A 153 -23.29 -11.78 27.50
C ALA A 153 -24.49 -10.92 27.92
N ASP A 154 -24.83 -9.87 27.15
CA ASP A 154 -26.02 -9.04 27.41
C ASP A 154 -27.32 -9.89 27.35
N ALA A 155 -27.38 -10.91 26.48
CA ALA A 155 -28.55 -11.78 26.35
C ALA A 155 -28.69 -12.81 27.50
N ASP A 156 -27.57 -13.27 28.06
CA ASP A 156 -27.58 -14.16 29.23
C ASP A 156 -27.94 -13.39 30.53
N ASP A 157 -27.54 -12.12 30.66
CA ASP A 157 -27.85 -11.28 31.83
C ASP A 157 -29.34 -10.91 31.89
N ASP A 158 -29.96 -10.56 30.75
CA ASP A 158 -31.42 -10.31 30.66
C ASP A 158 -32.23 -11.58 31.00
N ALA A 159 -31.77 -12.76 30.56
CA ALA A 159 -32.42 -14.03 30.88
C ALA A 159 -32.30 -14.42 32.37
N GLY A 160 -31.21 -14.03 33.04
CA GLY A 160 -31.02 -14.21 34.48
C GLY A 160 -31.89 -13.29 35.33
N MET A 161 -32.00 -12.01 34.94
CA MET A 161 -32.87 -11.02 35.60
C MET A 161 -34.35 -11.40 35.54
N ASP A 162 -34.82 -11.89 34.39
CA ASP A 162 -36.20 -12.37 34.22
C ASP A 162 -36.48 -13.66 35.04
N ALA A 163 -35.46 -14.50 35.25
CA ALA A 163 -35.58 -15.70 36.08
C ALA A 163 -35.64 -15.38 37.58
N GLU A 164 -34.89 -14.37 38.05
CA GLU A 164 -34.91 -13.94 39.46
C GLU A 164 -36.22 -13.23 39.85
N LEU A 165 -36.79 -12.41 38.95
CA LEU A 165 -38.08 -11.72 39.16
C LEU A 165 -39.30 -12.65 39.28
N LEU A 166 -39.19 -13.90 38.83
CA LEU A 166 -40.24 -14.92 38.95
C LEU A 166 -40.10 -15.81 40.19
N THR A 167 -39.06 -15.59 41.01
CA THR A 167 -38.77 -16.41 42.20
C THR A 167 -38.95 -15.69 43.55
N GLU A 168 -39.33 -14.41 43.57
CA GLU A 168 -39.75 -13.76 44.82
C GLU A 168 -41.22 -14.10 45.17
N PRO A 169 -41.49 -14.69 46.35
CA PRO A 169 -42.84 -15.11 46.78
C PRO A 169 -43.75 -13.97 47.26
#